data_AF-A0AAU5U873-F1
#
_entry.id   AF-A0AAU5U873-F1
#
_cell.length_a   1.000
_cell.length_b   1.000
_cell.length_c   1.000
_cell.angle_alpha   90.00
_cell.angle_beta   90.00
_cell.angle_gamma   90.00
#
_symmetry.space_group_name_H-M   'P 1'
#
loop_
_entity.id
_entity.type
_entity.pdbx_description
1 polymer ?
#
loop_
_entity_poly.entity_id
_entity_poly.type
_entity_poly.pdbx_seq_one_letter_code
_entity_poly.pdbx_strand_id
1 'polypeptide(L)'
;MNGITFPAWHGQHYVTLAELLVRLGGYGLDLTWRIEFDEIVDPRCAEMEIRSADTGMDTLTLLSLTTPCLQLIDAEARGFAGNELVLVLTEFDSSSWDVRAVDERVLSELRHHYPGAEEL
;
A
#
# COMPACT_ATOMS: atom_id res chain seq x y z
N MET A 1 8.71 -0.46 13.45
CA MET A 1 7.69 -1.24 12.72
C MET A 1 8.30 -2.60 12.46
N ASN A 2 7.50 -3.67 12.63
CA ASN A 2 7.85 -4.97 12.08
C ASN A 2 7.46 -4.99 10.61
N GLY A 3 7.98 -5.93 9.83
CA GLY A 3 7.66 -6.00 8.41
C GLY A 3 7.55 -7.41 7.87
N ILE A 4 6.75 -7.55 6.83
CA ILE A 4 6.66 -8.75 6.01
C ILE A 4 6.88 -8.41 4.55
N THR A 5 7.35 -9.37 3.77
CA THR A 5 7.45 -9.28 2.31
C THR A 5 6.72 -10.44 1.66
N PHE A 6 6.07 -10.20 0.53
CA PHE A 6 5.42 -11.25 -0.26
C PHE A 6 5.41 -10.91 -1.76
N PRO A 7 5.32 -11.91 -2.66
CA PRO A 7 5.27 -11.66 -4.09
C PRO A 7 4.07 -10.79 -4.49
N ALA A 8 4.29 -9.81 -5.35
CA ALA A 8 3.22 -9.00 -5.91
C ALA A 8 2.36 -9.80 -6.90
N TRP A 9 2.81 -10.97 -7.34
CA TRP A 9 2.09 -11.86 -8.25
C TRP A 9 1.71 -13.19 -7.60
N HIS A 10 0.42 -13.50 -7.64
CA HIS A 10 -0.13 -14.81 -7.28
C HIS A 10 -0.69 -15.48 -8.54
N GLY A 11 0.17 -16.21 -9.26
CA GLY A 11 -0.17 -16.80 -10.55
C GLY A 11 -0.25 -15.75 -11.66
N GLN A 12 -1.45 -15.39 -12.11
CA GLN A 12 -1.70 -14.33 -13.10
C GLN A 12 -2.31 -13.07 -12.47
N HIS A 13 -2.46 -13.06 -11.14
CA HIS A 13 -3.08 -11.98 -10.40
C HIS A 13 -2.01 -11.09 -9.78
N TYR A 14 -2.01 -9.80 -10.14
CA TYR A 14 -1.19 -8.79 -9.47
C TYR A 14 -1.95 -8.25 -8.25
N VAL A 15 -1.31 -8.32 -7.08
CA VAL A 15 -1.81 -7.74 -5.84
C VAL A 15 -1.63 -6.23 -5.93
N THR A 16 -2.73 -5.53 -6.20
CA THR A 16 -2.72 -4.07 -6.34
C THR A 16 -2.68 -3.35 -5.00
N LEU A 17 -2.25 -2.09 -4.99
CA LEU A 17 -2.42 -1.21 -3.82
C LEU A 17 -3.88 -1.14 -3.37
N ALA A 18 -4.84 -1.13 -4.32
CA ALA A 18 -6.27 -1.14 -3.99
C ALA A 18 -6.67 -2.38 -3.19
N GLU A 19 -6.14 -3.55 -3.54
CA GLU A 19 -6.40 -4.79 -2.81
C GLU A 19 -5.86 -4.72 -1.39
N LEU A 20 -4.61 -4.27 -1.22
CA LEU A 20 -4.01 -4.11 0.11
C LEU A 20 -4.85 -3.17 0.98
N LEU A 21 -5.25 -2.01 0.45
CA LEU A 21 -6.10 -1.05 1.17
C LEU A 21 -7.44 -1.65 1.60
N VAL A 22 -8.06 -2.47 0.75
CA VAL A 22 -9.30 -3.19 1.11
C VAL A 22 -9.04 -4.21 2.23
N ARG A 23 -7.90 -4.90 2.22
CA ARG A 23 -7.52 -5.88 3.26
C ARG A 23 -7.25 -5.24 4.61
N LEU A 24 -6.80 -3.98 4.66
CA LEU A 24 -6.67 -3.24 5.92
C LEU A 24 -8.02 -3.00 6.61
N GLY A 25 -9.13 -3.08 5.87
CA GLY A 25 -10.48 -2.94 6.41
C GLY A 25 -10.65 -1.65 7.21
N GLY A 26 -11.30 -1.77 8.38
CA GLY A 26 -11.56 -0.62 9.26
C GLY A 26 -10.30 0.11 9.73
N TYR A 27 -9.17 -0.60 9.91
CA TYR A 27 -7.92 0.02 10.30
C TYR A 27 -7.43 1.02 9.25
N GLY A 28 -7.51 0.63 7.96
CA GLY A 28 -7.06 1.48 6.87
C GLY A 28 -7.94 2.72 6.69
N LEU A 29 -9.24 2.67 7.01
CA LEU A 29 -10.16 3.78 6.76
C LEU A 29 -9.87 5.04 7.59
N ASP A 30 -9.28 4.89 8.77
CA ASP A 30 -8.96 6.01 9.66
C ASP A 30 -7.58 6.65 9.36
N LEU A 31 -6.86 6.16 8.35
CA LEU A 31 -5.54 6.65 7.97
C LEU A 31 -5.60 7.75 6.90
N THR A 32 -4.60 8.63 6.93
CA THR A 32 -4.23 9.48 5.80
C THR A 32 -2.98 8.96 5.12
N TRP A 33 -2.90 9.09 3.80
CA TRP A 33 -1.86 8.48 2.98
C TRP A 33 -1.01 9.54 2.29
N ARG A 34 0.30 9.34 2.28
CA ARG A 34 1.24 10.02 1.38
C ARG A 34 1.85 8.98 0.45
N ILE A 35 1.92 9.29 -0.84
CA ILE A 35 2.40 8.34 -1.83
C ILE A 35 3.49 9.00 -2.67
N GLU A 36 4.57 8.26 -2.85
CA GLU A 36 5.72 8.63 -3.66
C GLU A 36 5.97 7.52 -4.69
N PHE A 37 6.36 7.89 -5.91
CA PHE A 37 6.74 6.96 -6.96
C PHE A 37 8.13 7.32 -7.50
N ASP A 38 9.02 6.32 -7.56
CA ASP A 38 10.29 6.47 -8.25
C ASP A 38 10.11 6.29 -9.77
N GLU A 39 9.11 5.50 -10.19
CA GLU A 39 8.73 5.33 -11.59
C GLU A 39 7.24 5.62 -11.86
N ILE A 40 6.97 6.59 -12.74
CA ILE A 40 5.61 6.96 -13.16
C ILE A 40 5.26 6.22 -14.46
N VAL A 41 4.49 5.14 -14.32
CA VAL A 41 3.99 4.32 -15.45
C VAL A 41 2.57 4.63 -15.88
N ASP A 42 1.81 5.39 -15.08
CA ASP A 42 0.43 5.78 -15.33
C ASP A 42 0.18 7.24 -14.86
N PRO A 43 -0.58 8.06 -15.61
CA PRO A 43 -0.89 9.43 -15.19
C PRO A 43 -1.56 9.54 -13.81
N ARG A 44 -2.29 8.50 -13.37
CA ARG A 44 -2.89 8.42 -12.05
C ARG A 44 -1.85 8.44 -10.93
N CYS A 45 -0.62 7.97 -11.17
CA CYS A 45 0.47 8.03 -10.19
C CYS A 45 0.84 9.49 -9.88
N ALA A 46 1.05 10.31 -10.92
CA ALA A 46 1.33 11.74 -10.74
C ALA A 46 0.18 12.46 -10.02
N GLU A 47 -1.07 12.10 -10.33
CA GLU A 47 -2.23 12.65 -9.62
C GLU A 47 -2.25 12.24 -8.13
N MET A 48 -1.88 11.01 -7.80
CA MET A 48 -1.79 10.53 -6.42
C MET A 48 -0.70 11.26 -5.63
N GLU A 49 0.50 11.48 -6.18
CA GLU A 49 1.55 12.25 -5.50
C GLU A 49 1.07 13.66 -5.17
N ILE A 50 0.50 14.35 -6.15
CA ILE A 50 0.02 15.74 -5.99
C ILE A 50 -1.08 15.82 -4.93
N ARG A 51 -2.06 14.91 -4.97
CA ARG A 51 -3.20 14.92 -4.03
C ARG A 51 -2.82 14.47 -2.63
N SER A 52 -1.81 13.61 -2.51
CA SER A 52 -1.34 13.09 -1.23
C SER A 52 -0.25 13.95 -0.59
N ALA A 53 0.22 15.00 -1.28
CA ALA A 53 1.11 15.99 -0.72
C ALA A 53 0.53 16.66 0.54
N ASP A 54 1.41 17.22 1.37
CA ASP A 54 1.07 17.93 2.60
C ASP A 54 0.28 17.09 3.63
N THR A 55 -1.04 17.27 3.72
CA THR A 55 -1.86 16.64 4.78
C THR A 55 -2.15 15.17 4.55
N GLY A 56 -1.79 14.65 3.37
CA GLY A 56 -2.16 13.30 2.95
C GLY A 56 -3.59 13.22 2.42
N MET A 57 -3.89 12.06 1.86
CA MET A 57 -5.15 11.73 1.21
C MET A 57 -5.88 10.64 2.00
N ASP A 58 -7.21 10.72 2.09
CA ASP A 58 -7.99 9.66 2.76
C ASP A 58 -8.03 8.37 1.93
N THR A 59 -8.29 7.25 2.61
CA THR A 59 -8.30 5.91 2.00
C THR A 59 -9.32 5.74 0.88
N LEU A 60 -10.48 6.39 0.96
CA LEU A 60 -11.52 6.26 -0.08
C LEU A 60 -11.12 7.02 -1.34
N THR A 61 -10.54 8.22 -1.20
CA THR A 61 -9.98 8.96 -2.31
C THR A 61 -8.81 8.19 -2.94
N LEU A 62 -7.93 7.60 -2.13
CA LEU A 62 -6.86 6.73 -2.65
C LEU A 62 -7.41 5.54 -3.44
N LEU A 63 -8.37 4.81 -2.88
CA LEU A 63 -9.02 3.69 -3.55
C LEU A 63 -9.62 4.09 -4.91
N SER A 64 -10.19 5.29 -5.00
CA SER A 64 -10.76 5.80 -6.26
C SER A 64 -9.73 6.00 -7.38
N LEU A 65 -8.46 6.24 -7.03
CA LEU A 65 -7.37 6.46 -7.98
C LEU A 65 -6.64 5.15 -8.34
N THR A 66 -6.65 4.18 -7.44
CA THR A 66 -5.95 2.88 -7.64
C THR A 66 -6.81 1.81 -8.32
N THR A 67 -8.13 1.99 -8.37
CA THR A 67 -9.05 0.98 -8.92
C THR A 67 -9.22 1.09 -10.44
N PRO A 68 -9.60 -0.02 -11.11
CA PRO A 68 -9.64 -1.39 -10.60
C PRO A 68 -8.30 -2.14 -10.73
N CYS A 69 -7.43 -1.74 -11.66
CA CYS A 69 -6.24 -2.49 -12.04
C CYS A 69 -5.04 -1.57 -12.29
N LEU A 70 -4.62 -0.80 -11.28
CA LEU A 70 -3.37 -0.04 -11.37
C LEU A 70 -2.20 -0.91 -10.85
N GLN A 71 -1.29 -1.23 -11.76
CA GLN A 71 0.00 -1.82 -11.43
C GLN A 71 0.99 -0.69 -11.15
N LEU A 72 1.75 -0.81 -10.06
CA LEU A 72 2.75 0.16 -9.65
C LEU A 72 4.14 -0.40 -9.90
N ILE A 73 5.12 0.50 -10.07
CA ILE A 73 6.54 0.19 -10.16
C ILE A 73 7.24 1.15 -9.21
N ASP A 74 8.02 0.60 -8.27
CA ASP A 74 8.88 1.34 -7.33
C ASP A 74 8.12 2.48 -6.64
N ALA A 75 7.15 2.10 -5.81
CA ALA A 75 6.21 3.00 -5.18
C ALA A 75 6.16 2.81 -3.66
N GLU A 76 5.96 3.88 -2.90
CA GLU A 76 5.79 3.80 -1.46
C GLU A 76 4.53 4.55 -1.01
N ALA A 77 3.62 3.83 -0.36
CA ALA A 77 2.43 4.39 0.28
C ALA A 77 2.59 4.37 1.81
N ARG A 78 2.68 5.56 2.40
CA ARG A 78 2.85 5.79 3.85
C ARG A 78 1.52 6.17 4.47
N GLY A 79 1.02 5.35 5.40
CA GLY A 79 -0.22 5.55 6.15
C GLY A 79 0.02 6.14 7.54
N PHE A 80 -0.70 7.22 7.85
CA PHE A 80 -0.56 8.01 9.07
C PHE A 80 -1.83 7.99 9.93
N ALA A 81 -1.66 7.82 11.23
CA ALA A 81 -2.68 8.08 12.24
C ALA A 81 -2.43 9.47 12.85
N GLY A 82 -3.10 10.49 12.32
CA GLY A 82 -2.73 11.89 12.59
C GLY A 82 -1.35 12.20 12.01
N ASN A 83 -0.36 12.47 12.85
CA ASN A 83 1.03 12.76 12.41
C ASN A 83 1.97 11.56 12.59
N GLU A 84 1.49 10.45 13.13
CA GLU A 84 2.31 9.26 13.38
C GLU A 84 2.28 8.33 12.17
N LEU A 85 3.45 7.98 11.64
CA LEU A 85 3.59 6.97 10.60
C LEU A 85 3.38 5.58 11.22
N VAL A 86 2.31 4.90 10.82
CA VAL A 86 1.90 3.62 11.42
C VAL A 86 1.95 2.45 10.45
N LEU A 87 1.98 2.73 9.15
CA LEU A 87 1.98 1.73 8.08
C LEU A 87 2.77 2.22 6.87
N VAL A 88 3.56 1.35 6.25
CA VAL A 88 4.25 1.58 4.99
C VAL A 88 4.00 0.38 4.09
N LEU A 89 3.55 0.64 2.87
CA LEU A 89 3.40 -0.34 1.79
C LEU A 89 4.40 0.05 0.69
N THR A 90 5.41 -0.77 0.44
CA THR A 90 6.43 -0.50 -0.57
C THR A 90 6.33 -1.55 -1.67
N GLU A 91 6.23 -1.08 -2.91
CA GLU A 91 6.22 -1.87 -4.12
C GLU A 91 7.63 -1.88 -4.74
N PHE A 92 8.12 -3.03 -5.18
CA PHE A 92 9.44 -3.17 -5.80
C PHE A 92 9.35 -3.80 -7.19
N ASP A 93 9.65 -3.02 -8.23
CA ASP A 93 9.75 -3.45 -9.63
C ASP A 93 8.62 -4.41 -10.08
N SER A 94 7.38 -4.18 -9.62
CA SER A 94 6.25 -5.09 -9.89
C SER A 94 6.44 -6.53 -9.38
N SER A 95 7.38 -6.79 -8.48
CA SER A 95 7.81 -8.14 -8.10
C SER A 95 7.36 -8.54 -6.70
N SER A 96 7.39 -7.62 -5.74
CA SER A 96 7.03 -7.87 -4.35
C SER A 96 6.45 -6.63 -3.67
N TRP A 97 5.73 -6.89 -2.59
CA TRP A 97 5.31 -5.88 -1.63
C TRP A 97 6.04 -6.11 -0.31
N ASP A 98 6.67 -5.05 0.20
CA ASP A 98 7.02 -4.97 1.61
C ASP A 98 5.92 -4.23 2.35
N VAL A 99 5.51 -4.76 3.50
CA VAL A 99 4.56 -4.11 4.39
C VAL A 99 5.18 -3.98 5.77
N ARG A 100 5.34 -2.76 6.24
CA ARG A 100 5.83 -2.45 7.59
C ARG A 100 4.73 -1.79 8.40
N ALA A 101 4.40 -2.34 9.57
CA ALA A 101 3.35 -1.81 10.42
C ALA A 101 3.81 -1.68 11.87
N VAL A 102 3.21 -0.73 12.61
CA VAL A 102 3.34 -0.65 14.07
C VAL A 102 2.45 -1.71 14.74
N ASP A 103 1.27 -1.98 14.18
CA ASP A 103 0.31 -2.95 14.71
C ASP A 103 0.47 -4.32 14.07
N GLU A 104 0.89 -5.31 14.86
CA GLU A 104 1.11 -6.70 14.42
C GLU A 104 -0.17 -7.37 13.89
N ARG A 105 -1.36 -6.86 14.26
CA ARG A 105 -2.63 -7.38 13.73
C ARG A 105 -2.77 -7.12 12.23
N VAL A 106 -2.22 -6.01 11.74
CA VAL A 106 -2.18 -5.70 10.30
C VAL A 106 -1.33 -6.73 9.55
N LEU A 107 -0.13 -7.02 10.07
CA LEU A 107 0.77 -8.00 9.46
C LEU A 107 0.16 -9.41 9.53
N SER A 108 -0.47 -9.77 10.63
CA SER A 108 -1.15 -11.07 10.79
C SER A 108 -2.29 -11.25 9.79
N GLU A 109 -3.08 -10.21 9.54
CA GLU A 109 -4.16 -10.24 8.55
C GLU A 109 -3.64 -10.42 7.12
N LEU A 110 -2.53 -9.76 6.79
CA LEU A 110 -1.89 -9.89 5.48
C LEU A 110 -1.22 -11.25 5.30
N ARG A 111 -0.53 -11.79 6.32
CA ARG A 111 0.01 -13.17 6.28
C ARG A 111 -1.08 -14.21 6.05
N HIS A 112 -2.29 -14.00 6.59
CA HIS A 112 -3.42 -14.88 6.35
C HIS A 112 -3.88 -14.87 4.88
N HIS A 113 -3.85 -13.70 4.24
CA HIS A 113 -4.31 -13.51 2.86
C HIS A 113 -3.26 -13.83 1.80
N TYR A 114 -1.97 -13.69 2.13
CA TYR A 114 -0.84 -13.94 1.25
C TYR A 114 0.05 -15.06 1.83
N PRO A 115 -0.36 -16.34 1.67
CA PRO A 115 0.44 -17.47 2.13
C PRO A 115 1.79 -17.46 1.41
N GLY A 116 2.87 -17.44 2.18
CA GLY A 116 4.24 -17.28 1.67
C GLY A 116 4.87 -15.94 2.01
N ALA A 117 4.17 -15.07 2.74
CA ALA A 117 4.80 -13.89 3.34
C ALA A 117 5.91 -14.29 4.32
N GLU A 118 7.06 -13.62 4.20
CA GLU A 118 8.25 -13.80 5.03
C GLU A 118 8.51 -12.55 5.88
N GLU A 119 9.23 -12.69 6.99
CA GLU A 119 9.62 -11.53 7.81
C GLU A 119 10.74 -10.73 7.12
N LEU A 120 10.72 -9.40 7.31
CA LEU A 120 11.75 -8.45 6.85
C LEU A 120 12.84 -8.18 7.88
#